data_AF-A0A7C6UAV6-F1
#
_entry.id   AF-A0A7C6UAV6-F1
#
_cell.length_a   1.000
_cell.length_b   1.000
_cell.length_c   1.000
_cell.angle_alpha   90.00
_cell.angle_beta   90.00
_cell.angle_gamma   90.00
#
_symmetry.space_group_name_H-M   'P 1'
#
loop_
_entity.id
_entity.type
_entity.pdbx_description
1 polymer ?
#
loop_
_entity_poly.entity_id
_entity_poly.type
_entity_poly.pdbx_seq_one_letter_code
_entity_poly.pdbx_strand_id
1 'polypeptide(L)'
;EKLYDKSSSPDLVVAHNSLMIHDFTGRVPVILTGHTHRQSVNIDQGTWSVNPGSVGAAGIRGLQSPVESVYSLAILYFGEAGGGGEKLALAVVDLISVPQLQDSFTVQRFYSQ
;
A
#
# COMPACT_ATOMS: atom_id res chain seq x y z
N GLU A 1 -0.54 -24.93 14.08
CA GLU A 1 -0.30 -23.55 14.56
C GLU A 1 -1.61 -22.82 14.76
N LYS A 2 -1.68 -21.93 15.75
CA LYS A 2 -2.85 -21.09 15.97
C LYS A 2 -2.71 -19.87 15.08
N LEU A 3 -3.54 -19.78 14.03
CA LEU A 3 -3.45 -18.72 13.01
C LEU A 3 -3.94 -17.34 13.50
N TYR A 4 -4.45 -17.24 14.74
CA TYR A 4 -4.89 -15.98 15.31
C TYR A 4 -4.67 -15.95 16.83
N ASP A 5 -4.27 -14.78 17.32
CA ASP A 5 -4.31 -14.40 18.72
C ASP A 5 -5.19 -13.15 18.87
N LYS A 6 -6.09 -13.17 19.86
CA LYS A 6 -7.04 -12.07 20.09
C LYS A 6 -6.45 -10.97 20.97
N SER A 7 -5.34 -11.24 21.67
CA SER A 7 -4.67 -10.27 22.53
C SER A 7 -3.75 -9.30 21.79
N SER A 8 -3.39 -9.58 20.54
CA SER A 8 -2.54 -8.69 19.74
C SER A 8 -3.36 -7.91 18.72
N SER A 9 -3.04 -6.61 18.57
CA SER A 9 -3.57 -5.83 17.45
C SER A 9 -2.83 -6.21 16.17
N PRO A 10 -3.51 -6.23 15.01
CA PRO A 10 -2.89 -6.58 13.74
C PRO A 10 -1.88 -5.50 13.32
N ASP A 11 -0.76 -5.93 12.74
CA ASP A 11 0.24 -5.01 12.17
C ASP A 11 -0.15 -4.51 10.78
N LEU A 12 -1.03 -5.25 10.10
CA LEU A 12 -1.50 -4.98 8.75
C LEU A 12 -3.00 -5.26 8.64
N VAL A 13 -3.75 -4.32 8.09
CA VAL A 13 -5.14 -4.54 7.67
C VAL A 13 -5.23 -4.40 6.15
N VAL A 14 -5.87 -5.36 5.48
CA VAL A 14 -6.03 -5.36 4.03
C VAL A 14 -7.50 -5.39 3.69
N ALA A 15 -7.95 -4.46 2.85
CA ALA A 15 -9.32 -4.46 2.33
C ALA A 15 -9.33 -4.06 0.86
N HIS A 16 -10.32 -4.53 0.11
CA HIS A 16 -10.42 -4.13 -1.29
C HIS A 16 -10.82 -2.65 -1.43
N ASN A 17 -11.78 -2.18 -0.63
CA ASN A 17 -12.33 -0.83 -0.71
C ASN A 17 -11.81 0.05 0.45
N SER A 18 -11.30 1.24 0.12
CA SER A 18 -10.78 2.21 1.09
C SER A 18 -11.84 2.72 2.07
N LEU A 19 -13.12 2.72 1.69
CA LEU A 19 -14.21 3.13 2.59
C LEU A 19 -14.37 2.19 3.79
N MET A 20 -13.90 0.94 3.69
CA MET A 20 -14.00 -0.05 4.77
C MET A 20 -12.92 0.11 5.83
N ILE A 21 -11.87 0.91 5.58
CA ILE A 21 -10.69 0.97 6.45
C ILE A 21 -10.47 2.31 7.15
N HIS A 22 -11.34 3.29 6.91
CA HIS A 22 -11.23 4.64 7.50
C HIS A 22 -11.09 4.59 9.04
N ASP A 23 -11.87 3.74 9.70
CA ASP A 23 -11.90 3.66 11.16
C ASP A 23 -10.68 2.96 11.77
N PHE A 24 -9.78 2.42 10.94
CA PHE A 24 -8.53 1.78 11.36
C PHE A 24 -7.35 2.75 11.40
N THR A 25 -7.47 3.94 10.80
CA THR A 25 -6.44 4.99 10.90
C THR A 25 -6.18 5.34 12.37
N GLY A 26 -4.91 5.40 12.75
CA GLY A 26 -4.45 5.59 14.12
C GLY A 26 -4.57 4.35 15.03
N ARG A 27 -5.15 3.23 14.55
CA ARG A 27 -5.33 1.99 15.34
C ARG A 27 -4.41 0.86 14.90
N VAL A 28 -3.99 0.85 13.64
CA VAL A 28 -3.10 -0.17 13.08
C VAL A 28 -1.91 0.49 12.38
N PRO A 29 -0.73 -0.16 12.36
CA PRO A 29 0.46 0.43 11.74
C PRO A 29 0.33 0.61 10.23
N VAL A 30 -0.28 -0.37 9.54
CA VAL A 30 -0.36 -0.37 8.06
C VAL A 30 -1.74 -0.79 7.59
N ILE A 31 -2.24 -0.08 6.57
CA ILE A 31 -3.47 -0.36 5.87
C ILE A 31 -3.17 -0.49 4.36
N LEU A 32 -3.61 -1.60 3.76
CA LEU A 32 -3.57 -1.80 2.31
C LEU A 32 -4.96 -1.72 1.71
N THR A 33 -5.11 -0.94 0.65
CA THR A 33 -6.37 -0.77 -0.09
C THR A 33 -6.21 -0.97 -1.59
N GLY A 34 -7.32 -1.22 -2.28
CA GLY A 34 -7.36 -1.32 -3.75
C GLY A 34 -8.58 -0.59 -4.32
N HIS A 35 -9.28 -1.23 -5.27
CA HIS A 35 -10.53 -0.81 -5.90
C HIS A 35 -10.46 0.42 -6.83
N THR A 36 -9.79 1.50 -6.44
CA THR A 36 -9.79 2.77 -7.18
C THR A 36 -8.88 2.79 -8.40
N HIS A 37 -7.97 1.82 -8.50
CA HIS A 37 -6.87 1.77 -9.49
C HIS A 37 -5.98 3.03 -9.44
N ARG A 38 -6.05 3.83 -8.37
CA ARG A 38 -5.24 5.03 -8.18
C ARG A 38 -4.26 4.77 -7.05
N GLN A 39 -2.99 4.74 -7.40
CA GLN A 39 -1.92 4.61 -6.44
C GLN A 39 -1.91 5.78 -5.45
N SER A 40 -1.63 5.49 -4.18
CA SER A 40 -1.43 6.50 -3.14
C SER A 40 -0.65 5.91 -1.97
N VAL A 41 0.16 6.76 -1.34
CA VAL A 41 0.80 6.48 -0.06
C VAL A 41 0.59 7.70 0.81
N ASN A 42 0.08 7.48 2.03
CA ASN A 42 -0.14 8.52 3.01
C ASN A 42 0.23 7.99 4.40
N ILE A 43 0.70 8.88 5.26
CA ILE A 43 0.95 8.61 6.67
C ILE A 43 0.06 9.56 7.47
N ASP A 44 -0.86 9.00 8.26
CA ASP A 44 -1.74 9.76 9.13
C ASP A 44 -1.87 9.07 10.49
N GLN A 45 -1.72 9.83 11.56
CA GLN A 45 -1.77 9.32 12.94
C GLN A 45 -0.86 8.10 13.21
N GLY A 46 0.29 8.03 12.54
CA GLY A 46 1.22 6.89 12.65
C GLY A 46 0.80 5.64 11.87
N THR A 47 -0.29 5.71 11.11
CA THR A 47 -0.75 4.65 10.20
C THR A 47 -0.32 4.95 8.77
N TRP A 48 0.33 3.98 8.15
CA TRP A 48 0.62 3.98 6.72
C TRP A 48 -0.61 3.49 5.94
N SER A 49 -1.18 4.34 5.11
CA SER A 49 -2.20 3.96 4.13
C SER A 49 -1.57 3.82 2.76
N VAL A 50 -1.55 2.59 2.22
CA VAL A 50 -0.96 2.28 0.92
C VAL A 50 -2.01 1.70 -0.02
N ASN A 51 -2.20 2.34 -1.17
CA ASN A 51 -2.89 1.78 -2.31
C ASN A 51 -1.87 1.64 -3.44
N PRO A 52 -1.49 0.42 -3.84
CA PRO A 52 -0.52 0.22 -4.91
C PRO A 52 -1.08 0.55 -6.29
N GLY A 53 -2.37 0.87 -6.41
CA GLY A 53 -3.03 1.07 -7.69
C GLY A 53 -3.38 -0.25 -8.37
N SER A 54 -3.01 -0.39 -9.64
CA SER A 54 -3.30 -1.58 -10.45
C SER A 54 -2.08 -1.93 -11.29
N VAL A 55 -1.77 -3.22 -11.38
CA VAL A 55 -0.79 -3.78 -12.33
C VAL A 55 -1.40 -4.08 -13.71
N GLY A 56 -2.63 -3.59 -13.97
CA GLY A 56 -3.38 -3.86 -15.19
C GLY A 56 -4.51 -4.87 -14.98
N ALA A 57 -4.86 -5.61 -16.04
CA ALA A 57 -5.99 -6.55 -16.12
C ALA A 57 -7.39 -5.95 -16.35
N ALA A 58 -7.49 -4.70 -16.83
CA ALA A 58 -8.77 -4.13 -17.29
C ALA A 58 -9.29 -4.78 -18.60
N GLY A 59 -8.44 -5.55 -19.30
CA GLY A 59 -8.73 -6.12 -20.62
C GLY A 59 -8.87 -5.04 -21.69
N ILE A 60 -9.79 -5.23 -22.63
CA ILE A 60 -10.07 -4.26 -23.71
C ILE A 60 -10.49 -2.88 -23.18
N ARG A 61 -11.07 -2.83 -21.98
CA ARG A 61 -11.46 -1.57 -21.33
C ARG A 61 -10.25 -0.69 -20.98
N GLY A 62 -9.08 -1.30 -20.78
CA GLY A 62 -7.82 -0.56 -20.60
C GLY A 62 -7.43 0.22 -21.86
N LEU A 63 -7.74 -0.31 -23.05
CA LEU A 63 -7.48 0.31 -24.35
C LEU A 63 -8.54 1.36 -24.74
N GLN A 64 -9.75 1.24 -24.20
CA GLN A 64 -10.87 2.15 -24.45
C GLN A 64 -10.95 3.30 -23.44
N SER A 65 -10.12 3.28 -22.40
CA SER A 65 -10.11 4.34 -21.39
C SER A 65 -9.58 5.64 -22.00
N PRO A 66 -10.29 6.78 -21.81
CA PRO A 66 -9.80 8.08 -22.28
C PRO A 66 -8.57 8.58 -21.52
N VAL A 67 -8.24 7.94 -20.39
CA VAL A 67 -7.05 8.22 -19.57
C VAL A 67 -6.16 6.98 -19.55
N GLU A 68 -4.89 7.16 -19.88
CA GLU A 68 -3.87 6.10 -19.78
C GLU A 68 -3.80 5.60 -18.34
N SER A 69 -4.00 4.29 -18.14
CA SER A 69 -3.91 3.70 -16.80
C SER A 69 -2.45 3.43 -16.47
N VAL A 70 -1.90 4.17 -15.52
CA VAL A 70 -0.52 3.95 -15.03
C VAL A 70 -0.47 2.64 -14.26
N TYR A 71 0.35 1.69 -14.72
CA TYR A 71 0.62 0.49 -13.96
C TYR A 71 1.45 0.83 -12.73
N SER A 72 1.10 0.26 -11.60
CA SER A 72 1.75 0.61 -10.34
C SER A 72 1.82 -0.56 -9.38
N LEU A 73 2.86 -0.52 -8.54
CA LEU A 73 3.07 -1.46 -7.45
C LEU A 73 3.78 -0.74 -6.30
N ALA A 74 3.60 -1.24 -5.08
CA ALA A 74 4.28 -0.73 -3.91
C ALA A 74 5.17 -1.84 -3.30
N ILE A 75 6.42 -1.51 -2.99
CA ILE A 75 7.33 -2.35 -2.22
C ILE A 75 7.35 -1.83 -0.79
N LEU A 76 6.96 -2.67 0.16
CA LEU A 76 6.93 -2.36 1.59
C LEU A 76 8.16 -2.97 2.26
N TYR A 77 8.99 -2.12 2.86
CA TYR A 77 10.20 -2.52 3.57
C TYR A 77 9.94 -2.53 5.07
N PHE A 78 9.92 -3.72 5.65
CA PHE A 78 9.80 -3.92 7.08
C PHE A 78 11.19 -4.11 7.70
N GLY A 79 11.44 -3.42 8.81
CA GLY A 79 12.68 -3.51 9.58
C GLY A 79 12.39 -3.59 11.08
N GLU A 80 13.42 -3.76 11.89
CA GLU A 80 13.28 -3.77 13.34
C GLU A 80 12.72 -2.43 13.84
N ALA A 81 11.63 -2.48 14.61
CA ALA A 81 11.21 -1.33 15.39
C ALA A 81 12.33 -1.04 16.41
N GLY A 82 12.95 0.15 16.35
CA GLY A 82 14.10 0.49 17.19
C GLY A 82 13.90 0.10 18.65
N GLY A 83 14.93 -0.49 19.27
CA GLY A 83 14.87 -0.98 20.66
C GLY A 83 15.16 -2.47 20.85
N GLY A 84 15.61 -3.20 19.81
CA GLY A 84 16.10 -4.58 19.94
C GLY A 84 15.02 -5.65 20.18
N GLY A 85 13.76 -5.35 19.83
CA GLY A 85 12.65 -6.29 19.91
C GLY A 85 12.40 -7.03 18.59
N GLU A 86 11.74 -8.19 18.66
CA GLU A 86 11.36 -9.03 17.50
C GLU A 86 10.28 -8.41 16.59
N LYS A 87 9.75 -7.23 16.93
CA LYS A 87 8.63 -6.62 16.22
C LYS A 87 9.11 -5.84 14.99
N LEU A 88 8.63 -6.26 13.82
CA LEU A 88 8.84 -5.54 12.57
C LEU A 88 7.92 -4.33 12.46
N ALA A 89 8.46 -3.20 12.01
CA ALA A 89 7.73 -2.00 11.64
C ALA A 89 7.97 -1.65 10.17
N LEU A 90 6.95 -1.10 9.51
CA LEU A 90 7.10 -0.57 8.15
C LEU A 90 7.96 0.70 8.21
N ALA A 91 9.11 0.66 7.53
CA ALA A 91 10.07 1.76 7.54
C ALA A 91 10.00 2.60 6.26
N VAL A 92 9.84 1.92 5.12
CA VAL A 92 9.90 2.54 3.79
C VAL A 92 8.84 1.93 2.88
N VAL A 93 8.27 2.75 2.01
CA VAL A 93 7.45 2.33 0.88
C VAL A 93 8.01 2.91 -0.40
N ASP A 94 8.37 2.06 -1.36
CA ASP A 94 8.68 2.49 -2.72
C ASP A 94 7.46 2.27 -3.59
N LEU A 95 6.89 3.37 -4.09
CA LEU A 95 5.82 3.34 -5.07
C LEU A 95 6.42 3.41 -6.48
N ILE A 96 6.23 2.36 -7.25
CA ILE A 96 6.74 2.24 -8.62
C ILE A 96 5.58 2.48 -9.59
N SER A 97 5.79 3.37 -10.54
CA SER A 97 4.83 3.73 -11.58
C SER A 97 5.42 3.47 -12.97
N VAL A 98 4.68 2.76 -13.80
CA VAL A 98 5.03 2.42 -15.18
C VAL A 98 3.90 2.90 -16.10
N PRO A 99 4.06 4.05 -16.78
CA PRO A 99 3.17 4.45 -17.86
C PRO A 99 3.23 3.40 -18.98
N GLN A 100 2.10 3.06 -19.63
CA GLN A 100 2.03 1.91 -20.53
C GLN A 100 2.79 2.13 -21.85
N LEU A 101 2.86 3.37 -22.31
CA LEU A 101 3.42 3.73 -23.61
C LEU A 101 4.81 4.36 -23.52
N GLN A 102 5.48 4.26 -22.37
CA GLN A 102 6.79 4.86 -22.13
C GLN A 102 7.83 3.81 -21.76
N ASP A 103 9.05 3.96 -22.27
CA ASP A 103 10.20 3.10 -21.94
C ASP A 103 10.84 3.47 -20.58
N SER A 104 10.04 3.94 -19.63
CA SER A 104 10.53 4.44 -18.34
C SER A 104 9.58 4.12 -17.19
N PHE A 105 10.11 4.17 -15.97
CA PHE A 105 9.34 4.06 -14.75
C PHE A 105 9.79 5.13 -13.75
N THR A 106 8.90 5.49 -12.84
CA THR A 106 9.21 6.37 -11.71
C THR A 106 9.20 5.56 -10.42
N VAL A 107 10.12 5.87 -9.51
CA VAL A 107 10.10 5.38 -8.12
C VAL A 107 9.91 6.58 -7.21
N GLN A 108 8.86 6.55 -6.39
CA GLN A 108 8.66 7.50 -5.31
C GLN A 108 8.82 6.78 -3.97
N ARG A 109 9.86 7.17 -3.22
CA ARG A 109 10.14 6.62 -1.90
C ARG A 109 9.48 7.46 -0.81
N PHE A 110 8.72 6.79 0.05
CA PHE A 110 8.13 7.34 1.27
C PHE A 110 8.82 6.70 2.47
N TYR A 111 9.14 7.51 3.46
CA TYR A 111 9.72 7.09 4.74
C TYR A 111 9.15 7.97 5.84
N SER A 112 8.94 7.40 7.03
CA SER A 112 8.67 8.19 8.23
C SER A 112 10.01 8.53 8.88
N GLN A 113 10.23 9.81 9.21
CA GLN A 113 11.31 10.18 10.12
C GLN A 113 10.97 9.78 11.55
#